data_AF-A0A7J6SGF3-F1
#
_entry.id   AF-A0A7J6SGF3-F1
#
_cell.length_a   1.000
_cell.length_b   1.000
_cell.length_c   1.000
_cell.angle_alpha   90.00
_cell.angle_beta   90.00
_cell.angle_gamma   90.00
#
_symmetry.space_group_name_H-M   'P 1'
#
loop_
_entity.id
_entity.type
_entity.pdbx_description
1 polymer ?
#
loop_
_entity_poly.entity_id
_entity_poly.type
_entity_poly.pdbx_seq_one_letter_code
_entity_poly.pdbx_strand_id
1 'polypeptide(L)'
;RKLNFAQICQQEGLSSLYAGAGVTAARNIAGSFMLFGVNYAVKHSLTDGRTGKPGFIHFALSSTAGSVASILVACPLDVVKTRLQSGNYAGSSAFRIMADIAAKEGIGAFFKGSIPKVLSVGPKLTFSFTLAQYLIDTMERLS
;
A
#
# COMPACT_ATOMS: atom_id res chain seq x y z
N ARG A 1 19.61 -21.86 -12.97
CA ARG A 1 20.50 -21.21 -13.97
C ARG A 1 20.22 -19.72 -13.90
N LYS A 2 21.11 -18.89 -13.33
CA LYS A 2 20.88 -17.43 -13.20
C LYS A 2 21.20 -16.80 -14.57
N LEU A 3 20.18 -16.36 -15.30
CA LEU A 3 20.36 -15.65 -16.57
C LEU A 3 20.89 -14.23 -16.29
N ASN A 4 21.85 -13.77 -17.09
CA ASN A 4 22.39 -12.42 -16.98
C ASN A 4 21.36 -11.40 -17.52
N PHE A 5 21.40 -10.17 -16.98
CA PHE A 5 20.47 -9.08 -17.31
C PHE A 5 20.39 -8.80 -18.83
N ALA A 6 21.53 -8.90 -19.52
CA ALA A 6 21.62 -8.76 -20.97
C ALA A 6 20.88 -9.87 -21.74
N GLN A 7 20.85 -11.10 -21.21
CA GLN A 7 20.14 -12.23 -21.82
C GLN A 7 18.62 -12.10 -21.64
N ILE A 8 18.16 -11.56 -20.51
CA ILE A 8 16.74 -11.28 -20.27
C ILE A 8 16.25 -10.19 -21.24
N CYS A 9 17.04 -9.12 -21.43
CA CYS A 9 16.70 -8.04 -22.36
C CYS A 9 16.64 -8.52 -23.82
N GLN A 10 17.52 -9.45 -24.22
CA GLN A 10 17.51 -10.04 -25.57
C GLN A 10 16.39 -11.08 -25.78
N GLN A 11 15.98 -11.82 -24.75
CA GLN A 11 15.00 -12.90 -24.87
C GLN A 11 13.56 -12.45 -24.70
N GLU A 12 13.29 -11.48 -23.82
CA GLU A 12 11.92 -11.02 -23.50
C GLU A 12 11.62 -9.59 -23.98
N GLY A 13 12.64 -8.85 -24.41
CA GLY A 13 12.53 -7.46 -24.84
C GLY A 13 12.35 -6.47 -23.68
N LEU A 14 12.72 -5.20 -23.91
CA LEU A 14 12.62 -4.12 -22.91
C LEU A 14 11.18 -3.88 -22.41
N SER A 15 10.16 -4.27 -23.19
CA SER A 15 8.76 -4.17 -22.80
C SER A 15 8.38 -5.12 -21.66
N SER A 16 9.08 -6.26 -21.49
CA SER A 16 8.86 -7.18 -20.37
C SER A 16 9.28 -6.54 -19.04
N LEU A 17 10.29 -5.66 -19.06
CA LEU A 17 10.77 -4.93 -17.87
C LEU A 17 9.69 -4.03 -17.25
N TYR A 18 8.76 -3.52 -18.07
CA TYR A 18 7.63 -2.69 -17.66
C TYR A 18 6.33 -3.48 -17.47
N ALA A 19 6.33 -4.79 -17.72
CA ALA A 19 5.17 -5.64 -17.47
C ALA A 19 4.88 -5.68 -15.97
N GLY A 20 3.82 -4.97 -15.55
CA GLY A 20 3.45 -4.81 -14.14
C GLY A 20 3.75 -3.43 -13.55
N ALA A 21 4.33 -2.51 -14.32
CA ALA A 21 4.48 -1.11 -13.92
C ALA A 21 3.12 -0.47 -13.63
N GLY A 22 2.12 -0.71 -14.48
CA GLY A 22 0.76 -0.19 -14.29
C GLY A 22 0.08 -0.71 -13.01
N VAL A 23 0.18 -2.01 -12.74
CA VAL A 23 -0.37 -2.61 -11.50
C VAL A 23 0.34 -2.04 -10.26
N THR A 24 1.65 -1.81 -10.36
CA THR A 24 2.45 -1.21 -9.28
C THR A 24 2.06 0.25 -9.04
N ALA A 25 1.90 1.03 -10.10
CA ALA A 25 1.45 2.41 -10.03
C ALA A 25 0.06 2.49 -9.41
N ALA A 26 -0.90 1.69 -9.88
CA ALA A 26 -2.26 1.65 -9.32
C ALA A 26 -2.25 1.31 -7.82
N ARG A 27 -1.44 0.33 -7.41
CA ARG A 27 -1.26 -0.04 -6.00
C ARG A 27 -0.69 1.09 -5.16
N ASN A 28 0.32 1.80 -5.66
CA ASN A 28 0.90 2.94 -4.94
C ASN A 28 -0.08 4.11 -4.86
N ILE A 29 -0.81 4.42 -5.95
CA ILE A 29 -1.82 5.48 -5.98
C ILE A 29 -2.92 5.19 -4.95
N ALA A 30 -3.51 3.99 -4.99
CA ALA A 30 -4.55 3.58 -4.05
C ALA A 30 -4.04 3.60 -2.60
N GLY A 31 -2.84 3.07 -2.37
CA GLY A 31 -2.20 3.04 -1.06
C GLY A 31 -1.96 4.44 -0.50
N SER A 32 -1.39 5.36 -1.29
CA SER A 32 -1.13 6.74 -0.88
C SER A 32 -2.41 7.52 -0.65
N PHE A 33 -3.41 7.39 -1.54
CA PHE A 33 -4.69 8.07 -1.38
C PHE A 33 -5.37 7.68 -0.07
N MET A 34 -5.40 6.38 0.24
CA MET A 34 -6.01 5.90 1.48
C MET A 34 -5.19 6.31 2.71
N LEU A 35 -3.86 6.30 2.62
CA LEU A 35 -2.96 6.71 3.69
C LEU A 35 -3.20 8.16 4.11
N PHE A 36 -3.16 9.09 3.14
CA PHE A 36 -3.36 10.51 3.41
C PHE A 36 -4.81 10.85 3.75
N GLY A 37 -5.78 10.25 3.05
CA GLY A 37 -7.20 10.49 3.27
C GLY A 37 -7.65 10.06 4.66
N VAL A 38 -7.29 8.84 5.09
CA VAL A 38 -7.64 8.34 6.43
C VAL A 38 -6.85 9.07 7.50
N ASN A 39 -5.57 9.36 7.28
CA ASN A 39 -4.80 10.16 8.24
C ASN A 39 -5.45 11.54 8.46
N TYR A 40 -5.84 12.24 7.38
CA TYR A 40 -6.55 13.52 7.47
C TYR A 40 -7.88 13.39 8.20
N ALA A 41 -8.72 12.43 7.82
CA ALA A 41 -10.04 12.23 8.41
C ALA A 41 -9.94 11.92 9.92
N VAL A 42 -9.04 11.01 10.31
CA VAL A 42 -8.84 10.65 11.72
C VAL A 42 -8.27 11.82 12.51
N LYS A 43 -7.28 12.54 11.95
CA LYS A 43 -6.70 13.72 12.59
C LYS A 43 -7.74 14.82 12.81
N HIS A 44 -8.58 15.07 11.81
CA HIS A 44 -9.67 16.05 11.89
C HIS A 44 -10.68 15.66 12.98
N SER A 45 -11.20 14.43 12.93
CA SER A 45 -12.16 13.92 13.93
C SER A 45 -11.61 13.94 15.37
N LEU A 46 -10.31 13.72 15.55
CA LEU A 46 -9.68 13.75 16.88
C LEU A 46 -9.40 15.17 17.40
N THR A 47 -9.37 16.17 16.52
CA THR A 47 -9.05 17.57 16.88
C THR A 47 -10.33 18.39 17.09
N ASP A 48 -11.43 18.03 16.42
CA ASP A 48 -12.70 18.80 16.41
C ASP A 48 -13.47 18.79 17.76
N GLY A 49 -13.08 17.94 18.71
CA GLY A 49 -13.92 17.65 19.89
C GLY A 49 -13.56 18.36 21.20
N ARG A 50 -12.28 18.37 21.62
CA ARG A 50 -11.91 18.74 23.03
C ARG A 50 -10.47 19.21 23.25
N THR A 51 -9.58 19.13 22.27
CA THR A 51 -8.14 19.38 22.46
C THR A 51 -7.65 20.44 21.49
N GLY A 52 -7.05 21.51 22.01
CA GLY A 52 -6.21 22.40 21.21
C GLY A 52 -5.10 21.63 20.48
N LYS A 53 -4.40 22.33 19.57
CA LYS A 53 -3.33 21.88 18.65
C LYS A 53 -2.94 20.39 18.74
N PRO A 54 -2.98 19.63 17.61
CA PRO A 54 -2.71 18.19 17.62
C PRO A 54 -1.34 17.87 18.23
N GLY A 55 -1.34 17.06 19.29
CA GLY A 55 -0.13 16.55 19.93
C GLY A 55 0.40 15.27 19.27
N PHE A 56 1.55 14.79 19.74
CA PHE A 56 2.23 13.59 19.25
C PHE A 56 1.31 12.36 19.16
N ILE A 57 0.45 12.13 20.17
CA ILE A 57 -0.48 11.01 20.21
C ILE A 57 -1.52 11.08 19.08
N HIS A 58 -1.99 12.30 18.71
CA HIS A 58 -2.93 12.47 17.60
C HIS A 58 -2.27 12.12 16.26
N PHE A 59 -1.00 12.51 16.07
CA PHE A 59 -0.22 12.12 14.90
C PHE A 59 0.03 10.61 14.84
N ALA A 60 0.33 9.98 15.98
CA ALA A 60 0.53 8.54 16.08
C ALA A 60 -0.74 7.75 15.73
N LEU A 61 -1.89 8.17 16.26
CA LEU A 61 -3.16 7.48 16.03
C LEU A 61 -3.65 7.64 14.59
N SER A 62 -3.61 8.87 14.04
CA SER A 62 -3.95 9.13 12.65
C SER A 62 -3.00 8.42 11.66
N SER A 63 -1.70 8.39 11.95
CA SER A 63 -0.70 7.68 11.14
C SER A 63 -0.90 6.16 11.19
N THR A 64 -1.27 5.61 12.34
CA THR A 64 -1.58 4.18 12.47
C THR A 64 -2.80 3.81 11.65
N ALA A 65 -3.89 4.55 11.80
CA ALA A 65 -5.13 4.31 11.06
C ALA A 65 -4.92 4.42 9.53
N GLY A 66 -4.23 5.46 9.09
CA GLY A 66 -3.87 5.63 7.68
C GLY A 66 -2.99 4.50 7.15
N SER A 67 -1.99 4.07 7.94
CA SER A 67 -1.07 2.99 7.54
C SER A 67 -1.80 1.65 7.38
N VAL A 68 -2.69 1.32 8.32
CA VAL A 68 -3.50 0.10 8.23
C VAL A 68 -4.44 0.16 7.02
N ALA A 69 -5.14 1.26 6.80
CA ALA A 69 -6.05 1.42 5.67
C ALA A 69 -5.32 1.34 4.31
N SER A 70 -4.14 1.95 4.22
CA SER A 70 -3.25 1.86 3.06
C SER A 70 -2.83 0.43 2.73
N ILE A 71 -2.45 -0.35 3.75
CA ILE A 71 -2.05 -1.74 3.56
C ILE A 71 -3.25 -2.59 3.13
N LEU A 72 -4.42 -2.38 3.74
CA LEU A 72 -5.63 -3.13 3.41
C LEU A 72 -6.11 -2.87 1.97
N VAL A 73 -6.07 -1.63 1.49
CA VAL A 73 -6.46 -1.33 0.09
C VAL A 73 -5.43 -1.83 -0.93
N ALA A 74 -4.15 -1.91 -0.54
CA ALA A 74 -3.09 -2.46 -1.38
C ALA A 74 -3.09 -4.00 -1.45
N CYS A 75 -3.63 -4.68 -0.44
CA CYS A 75 -3.59 -6.14 -0.35
C CYS A 75 -4.23 -6.87 -1.55
N PRO A 76 -5.44 -6.52 -2.02
CA PRO A 76 -6.03 -7.16 -3.19
C PRO A 76 -5.15 -7.03 -4.44
N LEU A 77 -4.58 -5.84 -4.66
CA LEU A 77 -3.71 -5.56 -5.81
C LEU A 77 -2.39 -6.34 -5.71
N ASP A 78 -1.86 -6.51 -4.50
CA ASP A 78 -0.67 -7.32 -4.26
C ASP A 78 -0.94 -8.81 -4.53
N VAL A 79 -2.12 -9.34 -4.14
CA VAL A 79 -2.51 -10.72 -4.44
C VAL A 79 -2.68 -10.95 -5.94
N VAL A 80 -3.29 -10.00 -6.66
CA VAL A 80 -3.40 -10.09 -8.13
C VAL A 80 -2.01 -10.06 -8.77
N LYS A 81 -1.11 -9.20 -8.29
CA LYS A 81 0.26 -9.10 -8.81
C LYS A 81 1.06 -10.38 -8.57
N THR A 82 0.96 -11.01 -7.40
CA THR A 82 1.66 -12.28 -7.14
C THR A 82 1.11 -13.42 -8.01
N ARG A 83 -0.20 -13.48 -8.27
CA ARG A 83 -0.80 -14.47 -9.17
C ARG A 83 -0.42 -14.26 -10.63
N LEU A 84 -0.34 -13.00 -11.09
CA LEU A 84 0.21 -12.66 -12.41
C LEU A 84 1.66 -13.14 -12.55
N GLN A 85 2.49 -12.91 -11.53
CA GLN A 85 3.91 -13.29 -11.53
C GLN A 85 4.15 -14.79 -11.31
N SER A 86 3.18 -15.51 -10.76
CA SER A 86 3.24 -16.96 -10.56
C SER A 86 3.17 -17.77 -11.85
N GLY A 87 3.01 -17.14 -13.03
CA GLY A 87 3.02 -17.80 -14.34
C GLY A 87 1.71 -18.53 -14.71
N ASN A 88 0.92 -18.94 -13.72
CA ASN A 88 -0.35 -19.66 -13.93
C ASN A 88 -1.44 -18.84 -14.65
N TYR A 89 -1.26 -17.53 -14.80
CA TYR A 89 -2.21 -16.62 -15.44
C TYR A 89 -1.60 -15.82 -16.59
N ALA A 90 -0.53 -16.31 -17.23
CA ALA A 90 0.09 -15.65 -18.37
C ALA A 90 -0.95 -15.27 -19.43
N GLY A 91 -1.03 -13.98 -19.79
CA GLY A 91 -1.99 -13.45 -20.77
C GLY A 91 -3.42 -13.20 -20.26
N SER A 92 -3.72 -13.44 -18.98
CA SER A 92 -5.04 -13.12 -18.41
C SER A 92 -5.12 -11.68 -17.91
N SER A 93 -6.25 -11.01 -18.20
CA SER A 93 -6.54 -9.69 -17.63
C SER A 93 -6.63 -9.74 -16.09
N ALA A 94 -6.13 -8.71 -15.41
CA ALA A 94 -6.19 -8.58 -13.95
C ALA A 94 -7.62 -8.74 -13.40
N PHE A 95 -8.64 -8.28 -14.15
CA PHE A 95 -10.04 -8.45 -13.79
C PHE A 95 -10.49 -9.91 -13.79
N ARG A 96 -10.01 -10.71 -14.76
CA ARG A 96 -10.32 -12.14 -14.83
C ARG A 96 -9.69 -12.88 -13.65
N ILE A 97 -8.48 -12.50 -13.25
CA ILE A 97 -7.80 -13.06 -12.08
C ILE A 97 -8.55 -12.71 -10.79
N MET A 98 -9.00 -11.46 -10.64
CA MET A 98 -9.83 -11.05 -9.50
C MET A 98 -11.15 -11.84 -9.46
N ALA A 99 -11.84 -11.98 -10.58
CA ALA A 99 -13.08 -12.77 -10.65
C ALA A 99 -12.84 -14.23 -10.29
N ASP A 100 -11.75 -14.84 -10.77
CA ASP A 100 -11.41 -16.24 -10.51
C ASP A 100 -11.04 -16.48 -9.04
N ILE A 101 -10.29 -15.57 -8.42
CA ILE A 101 -9.99 -15.62 -6.98
C ILE A 101 -11.28 -15.51 -6.16
N ALA A 102 -12.15 -14.56 -6.50
CA ALA A 102 -13.41 -14.37 -5.79
C ALA A 102 -14.33 -15.60 -5.90
N ALA A 103 -14.39 -16.21 -7.09
CA ALA A 103 -15.26 -17.37 -7.36
C ALA A 103 -14.72 -18.68 -6.75
N LYS A 104 -13.39 -18.92 -6.80
CA LYS A 104 -12.78 -20.19 -6.37
C LYS A 104 -12.31 -20.19 -4.92
N GLU A 105 -11.79 -19.07 -4.44
CA GLU A 105 -11.14 -18.97 -3.12
C GLU A 105 -11.91 -18.07 -2.15
N GLY A 106 -12.90 -17.31 -2.65
CA GLY A 106 -13.70 -16.38 -1.89
C GLY A 106 -13.03 -15.02 -1.65
N ILE A 107 -13.82 -14.04 -1.19
CA ILE A 107 -13.35 -12.65 -0.97
C ILE A 107 -12.25 -12.59 0.11
N GLY A 108 -12.28 -13.50 1.10
CA GLY A 108 -11.24 -13.58 2.13
C GLY A 108 -9.84 -13.90 1.59
N ALA A 109 -9.73 -14.47 0.39
CA ALA A 109 -8.45 -14.78 -0.23
C ALA A 109 -7.64 -13.51 -0.58
N PHE A 110 -8.28 -12.37 -0.85
CA PHE A 110 -7.60 -11.10 -1.11
C PHE A 110 -6.88 -10.51 0.12
N PHE A 111 -7.28 -10.95 1.31
CA PHE A 111 -6.70 -10.51 2.59
C PHE A 111 -5.79 -11.58 3.22
N LYS A 112 -5.63 -12.75 2.57
CA LYS A 112 -4.64 -13.74 3.01
C LYS A 112 -3.24 -13.14 2.87
N GLY A 113 -2.57 -12.97 4.02
CA GLY A 113 -1.25 -12.32 4.10
C GLY A 113 -1.28 -10.84 4.48
N SER A 114 -2.44 -10.23 4.68
CA SER A 114 -2.54 -8.85 5.19
C SER A 114 -1.94 -8.72 6.59
N ILE A 115 -2.15 -9.70 7.47
CA ILE A 115 -1.65 -9.70 8.86
C ILE A 115 -0.12 -9.58 8.92
N PRO A 116 0.67 -10.49 8.31
CA PRO A 116 2.13 -10.36 8.33
C PRO A 116 2.62 -9.08 7.65
N LYS A 117 1.87 -8.55 6.67
CA LYS A 117 2.21 -7.29 6.02
C LYS A 117 1.97 -6.07 6.92
N VAL A 118 0.86 -6.04 7.64
CA VAL A 118 0.58 -5.01 8.65
C VAL A 118 1.65 -5.06 9.76
N LEU A 119 2.03 -6.25 10.22
CA LEU A 119 3.08 -6.41 11.24
C LEU A 119 4.46 -5.95 10.77
N SER A 120 4.83 -6.22 9.51
CA SER A 120 6.16 -5.88 8.98
C SER A 120 6.26 -4.43 8.50
N VAL A 121 5.24 -3.95 7.77
CA VAL A 121 5.28 -2.64 7.09
C VAL A 121 4.57 -1.56 7.91
N GLY A 122 3.56 -1.93 8.69
CA GLY A 122 2.77 -1.02 9.51
C GLY A 122 3.61 -0.18 10.47
N PRO A 123 4.48 -0.78 11.32
CA PRO A 123 5.31 -0.01 12.25
C PRO A 123 6.19 1.02 11.54
N LYS A 124 6.76 0.65 10.39
CA LYS A 124 7.61 1.54 9.59
C LYS A 124 6.82 2.75 9.07
N LEU A 125 5.65 2.50 8.49
CA LEU A 125 4.80 3.58 7.95
C LEU A 125 4.28 4.47 9.08
N THR A 126 3.75 3.88 10.15
CA THR A 126 3.27 4.63 11.32
C THR A 126 4.35 5.54 11.88
N PHE A 127 5.54 5.01 12.16
CA PHE A 127 6.63 5.79 12.72
C PHE A 127 7.06 6.93 11.79
N SER A 128 7.25 6.63 10.50
CA SER A 128 7.69 7.62 9.51
C SER A 128 6.70 8.78 9.38
N PHE A 129 5.41 8.48 9.30
CA PHE A 129 4.37 9.52 9.17
C PHE A 129 4.15 10.30 10.46
N THR A 130 4.20 9.63 11.62
CA THR A 130 4.10 10.30 12.92
C THR A 130 5.23 11.31 13.09
N LEU A 131 6.46 10.89 12.78
CA LEU A 131 7.64 11.74 12.86
C LEU A 131 7.55 12.90 11.87
N ALA A 132 7.14 12.64 10.62
CA ALA A 132 6.97 13.68 9.62
C ALA A 132 5.96 14.75 10.07
N GLN A 133 4.79 14.35 10.57
CA GLN A 133 3.78 15.30 11.05
C GLN A 133 4.25 16.09 12.27
N TYR A 134 4.94 15.44 13.21
CA TYR A 134 5.49 16.09 14.39
C TYR A 134 6.56 17.12 14.04
N LEU A 135 7.47 16.79 13.11
CA LEU A 135 8.51 17.70 12.66
C LEU A 135 7.94 18.89 11.89
N ILE A 136 6.96 18.66 11.00
CA ILE A 136 6.29 19.74 10.27
C ILE A 136 5.64 20.72 11.26
N ASP A 137 4.85 20.22 12.22
CA ASP A 137 4.19 21.07 13.23
C ASP A 137 5.21 21.80 14.13
N THR A 138 6.34 21.16 14.47
CA THR A 138 7.40 21.80 15.26
C THR A 138 8.07 22.93 14.48
N MET A 139 8.37 22.70 13.20
CA MET A 139 8.97 23.72 12.33
C MET A 139 8.03 24.91 12.12
N GLU A 140 6.74 24.67 11.88
CA GLU A 140 5.73 25.72 11.75
C GLU A 140 5.54 26.54 13.03
N ARG A 141 5.84 25.98 14.20
CA ARG A 141 5.82 26.71 15.48
C ARG A 141 7.09 27.54 15.71
N LEU A 142 8.19 27.19 15.04
CA LEU A 142 9.48 27.84 15.16
C LEU A 142 9.65 28.99 14.15
N SER A 143 8.98 28.91 13.01
CA SER A 143 8.89 29.97 11.99
C SER A 143 7.87 31.04 12.36
#